data_AF-B2BHS6-F1
#
_entry.id   AF-B2BHS6-F1
#
_cell.length_a   1.000
_cell.length_b   1.000
_cell.length_c   1.000
_cell.angle_alpha   90.00
_cell.angle_beta   90.00
_cell.angle_gamma   90.00
#
_symmetry.space_group_name_H-M   'P 1'
#
loop_
_entity.id
_entity.type
_entity.pdbx_description
1 polymer ?
#
loop_
_entity_poly.entity_id
_entity_poly.type
_entity_poly.pdbx_seq_one_letter_code
_entity_poly.pdbx_strand_id
1 'polypeptide(L)'
;MLHDPVKYPDPESFKPERFFRDDGTLNDDNVQPAFGFGRRVCPGQHLAKASIWIMVACTLALFDIEPAKDEAGNEIPIHYDYTDGLVSHPLPFKCSIRPRDKRPRNLFRSSKQYNFPYDVEEDDEETIQDNSELRALLPFAIIGSEEEIEIDGQPVRARIYPWGIAEVDNPKHSDFSRLRSALLNSHLADLKSLTRDVLYETYR
;
A
#
# COMPACT_ATOMS: atom_id res chain seq x y z
N MET A 1 -14.22 -17.64 -17.65
CA MET A 1 -15.11 -16.49 -17.35
C MET A 1 -14.45 -15.16 -17.66
N LEU A 2 -13.30 -14.84 -17.06
CA LEU A 2 -12.60 -13.57 -17.34
C LEU A 2 -11.93 -13.52 -18.73
N HIS A 3 -11.74 -14.67 -19.38
CA HIS A 3 -11.26 -14.78 -20.77
C HIS A 3 -12.32 -15.41 -21.70
N ASP A 4 -13.62 -15.26 -21.38
CA ASP A 4 -14.69 -15.75 -22.25
C ASP A 4 -14.75 -14.88 -23.53
N PRO A 5 -14.46 -15.41 -24.73
CA PRO A 5 -14.41 -14.63 -25.96
C PRO A 5 -15.78 -14.07 -26.39
N VAL A 6 -16.88 -14.63 -25.89
CA VAL A 6 -18.24 -14.11 -26.15
C VAL A 6 -18.47 -12.81 -25.40
N LYS A 7 -17.99 -12.73 -24.15
CA LYS A 7 -18.08 -11.52 -23.32
C LYS A 7 -16.95 -10.53 -23.63
N TYR A 8 -15.74 -11.05 -23.85
CA TYR A 8 -14.51 -10.29 -24.03
C TYR A 8 -13.88 -10.61 -25.38
N PRO A 9 -14.26 -9.92 -26.47
CA PRO A 9 -13.59 -10.08 -27.75
C PRO A 9 -12.09 -9.82 -27.61
N ASP A 10 -11.27 -10.72 -28.17
CA ASP A 10 -9.80 -10.69 -28.00
C ASP A 10 -9.40 -10.63 -26.50
N PRO A 11 -9.70 -11.70 -25.73
CA PRO A 11 -9.62 -11.69 -24.27
C PRO A 11 -8.18 -11.64 -23.75
N GLU A 12 -7.21 -12.13 -24.52
CA GLU A 12 -5.78 -12.14 -24.15
C GLU A 12 -5.13 -10.76 -24.29
N SER A 13 -5.77 -9.83 -25.01
CA SER A 13 -5.27 -8.48 -25.23
C SER A 13 -5.75 -7.51 -24.15
N PHE A 14 -4.79 -6.82 -23.52
CA PHE A 14 -5.08 -5.72 -22.59
C PHE A 14 -5.69 -4.53 -23.33
N LYS A 15 -7.01 -4.35 -23.19
CA LYS A 15 -7.78 -3.27 -23.83
C LYS A 15 -8.70 -2.60 -22.81
N PRO A 16 -8.25 -1.56 -22.09
CA PRO A 16 -9.07 -0.84 -21.11
C PRO A 16 -10.38 -0.31 -21.68
N GLU A 17 -10.39 0.03 -22.97
CA GLU A 17 -11.52 0.62 -23.70
C GLU A 17 -12.78 -0.27 -23.64
N ARG A 18 -12.61 -1.59 -23.46
CA ARG A 18 -13.74 -2.53 -23.34
C ARG A 18 -14.63 -2.30 -22.11
N PHE A 19 -14.17 -1.50 -21.15
CA PHE A 19 -14.91 -1.14 -19.93
C PHE A 19 -15.61 0.22 -20.05
N PHE A 20 -15.53 0.88 -21.21
CA PHE A 20 -16.17 2.16 -21.48
C PHE A 20 -17.35 2.00 -22.45
N ARG A 21 -18.32 2.89 -22.33
CA ARG A 21 -19.38 3.13 -23.32
C ARG A 21 -18.90 4.17 -24.32
N ASP A 22 -19.63 4.33 -25.42
CA ASP A 22 -19.29 5.29 -26.48
C ASP A 22 -19.26 6.76 -26.01
N ASP A 23 -19.94 7.07 -24.91
CA ASP A 23 -19.96 8.41 -24.28
C ASP A 23 -18.78 8.64 -23.30
N GLY A 24 -17.89 7.66 -23.14
CA GLY A 24 -16.75 7.72 -22.23
C GLY A 24 -17.07 7.41 -20.77
N THR A 25 -18.31 7.04 -20.44
CA THR A 25 -18.67 6.54 -19.11
C THR A 25 -18.34 5.06 -18.95
N LEU A 26 -18.18 4.59 -17.71
CA LEU A 26 -17.95 3.17 -17.44
C LEU A 26 -19.20 2.35 -17.79
N ASN A 27 -18.98 1.16 -18.34
CA ASN A 27 -20.05 0.19 -18.53
C ASN A 27 -20.36 -0.58 -17.24
N ASP A 28 -21.31 -1.53 -17.31
CA ASP A 28 -21.77 -2.28 -16.14
C ASP A 28 -20.85 -3.44 -15.74
N ASP A 29 -19.72 -3.64 -16.45
CA ASP A 29 -18.80 -4.72 -16.14
C ASP A 29 -17.86 -4.35 -14.99
N ASN A 30 -18.19 -4.86 -13.81
CA ASN A 30 -17.45 -4.65 -12.58
C ASN A 30 -16.45 -5.77 -12.25
N VAL A 31 -16.21 -6.67 -13.21
CA VAL A 31 -15.27 -7.80 -13.11
C VAL A 31 -15.58 -8.71 -11.91
N GLN A 32 -16.87 -8.85 -11.54
CA GLN A 32 -17.32 -9.68 -10.41
C GLN A 32 -16.77 -11.12 -10.41
N PRO A 33 -16.60 -11.83 -11.56
CA PRO A 33 -16.05 -13.18 -11.54
C PRO A 33 -14.68 -13.28 -10.85
N ALA A 34 -13.88 -12.20 -10.81
CA ALA A 34 -12.60 -12.18 -10.09
C ALA A 34 -12.74 -12.35 -8.57
N PHE A 35 -13.92 -12.05 -8.02
CA PHE A 35 -14.24 -12.14 -6.59
C PHE A 35 -15.22 -13.28 -6.27
N GLY A 36 -15.57 -14.11 -7.26
CA GLY A 36 -16.52 -15.21 -7.09
C GLY A 36 -17.98 -14.77 -6.94
N PHE A 37 -18.84 -15.72 -6.55
CA PHE A 37 -20.30 -15.55 -6.55
C PHE A 37 -20.99 -16.19 -5.34
N GLY A 38 -22.23 -15.75 -5.09
CA GLY A 38 -23.14 -16.37 -4.13
C GLY A 38 -22.65 -16.29 -2.68
N ARG A 39 -22.95 -17.32 -1.89
CA ARG A 39 -22.63 -17.36 -0.44
C ARG A 39 -21.13 -17.38 -0.12
N ARG A 40 -20.26 -17.58 -1.13
CA ARG A 40 -18.79 -17.62 -1.00
C ARG A 40 -18.12 -16.50 -1.82
N VAL A 41 -18.87 -15.46 -2.18
CA VAL A 41 -18.27 -14.25 -2.76
C VAL A 41 -17.22 -13.68 -1.81
N CYS A 42 -16.11 -13.20 -2.36
CA CYS A 42 -15.00 -12.67 -1.58
C CYS A 42 -15.48 -11.53 -0.66
N PRO A 43 -15.44 -11.71 0.67
CA PRO A 43 -15.89 -10.66 1.60
C PRO A 43 -14.98 -9.43 1.55
N GLY A 44 -13.72 -9.60 1.14
CA GLY A 44 -12.73 -8.53 1.00
C GLY A 44 -12.82 -7.71 -0.29
N GLN A 45 -13.78 -7.99 -1.20
CA GLN A 45 -13.82 -7.34 -2.53
C GLN A 45 -13.89 -5.81 -2.46
N HIS A 46 -14.60 -5.25 -1.47
CA HIS A 46 -14.77 -3.80 -1.33
C HIS A 46 -13.47 -3.13 -0.89
N LEU A 47 -12.78 -3.73 0.07
CA LEU A 47 -11.46 -3.29 0.51
C LEU A 47 -10.45 -3.41 -0.63
N ALA A 48 -10.38 -4.57 -1.30
CA ALA A 48 -9.46 -4.80 -2.41
C ALA A 48 -9.65 -3.78 -3.54
N LYS A 49 -10.89 -3.52 -3.97
CA LYS A 49 -11.19 -2.52 -5.02
C LYS A 49 -10.77 -1.11 -4.59
N ALA A 50 -11.09 -0.70 -3.36
CA ALA A 50 -10.72 0.62 -2.85
C ALA A 50 -9.20 0.77 -2.72
N SER A 51 -8.52 -0.23 -2.17
CA SER A 51 -7.06 -0.22 -2.00
C SER A 51 -6.34 -0.17 -3.35
N ILE A 52 -6.73 -0.99 -4.33
CA ILE A 52 -6.11 -0.97 -5.67
C ILE A 52 -6.31 0.39 -6.33
N TRP A 53 -7.52 0.94 -6.25
CA TRP A 53 -7.80 2.27 -6.83
C TRP A 53 -6.91 3.35 -6.22
N ILE A 54 -6.81 3.39 -4.88
CA ILE A 54 -5.98 4.38 -4.18
C ILE A 54 -4.50 4.20 -4.54
N MET A 55 -4.00 2.96 -4.50
CA MET A 55 -2.60 2.67 -4.82
C MET A 55 -2.25 3.10 -6.24
N VAL A 56 -3.07 2.74 -7.24
CA VAL A 56 -2.82 3.10 -8.64
C VAL A 56 -2.94 4.62 -8.83
N ALA A 57 -3.99 5.25 -8.32
CA ALA A 57 -4.20 6.69 -8.46
C ALA A 57 -3.07 7.51 -7.81
N CYS A 58 -2.67 7.18 -6.58
CA CYS A 58 -1.57 7.85 -5.89
C CYS A 58 -0.23 7.61 -6.59
N THR A 59 0.03 6.39 -7.06
CA THR A 59 1.29 6.08 -7.75
C THR A 59 1.39 6.86 -9.06
N LEU A 60 0.34 6.84 -9.89
CA LEU A 60 0.32 7.58 -11.17
C LEU A 60 0.24 9.09 -10.98
N ALA A 61 -0.27 9.58 -9.84
CA ALA A 61 -0.25 11.00 -9.51
C ALA A 61 1.18 11.50 -9.18
N LEU A 62 1.96 10.68 -8.49
CA LEU A 62 3.25 11.08 -7.92
C LEU A 62 4.46 10.70 -8.79
N PHE A 63 4.35 9.64 -9.59
CA PHE A 63 5.48 9.06 -10.30
C PHE A 63 5.22 8.89 -11.80
N ASP A 64 6.27 9.09 -12.58
CA ASP A 64 6.39 8.59 -13.94
C ASP A 64 7.01 7.19 -13.89
N ILE A 65 6.31 6.23 -14.49
CA ILE A 65 6.72 4.83 -14.60
C ILE A 65 7.04 4.58 -16.06
N GLU A 66 8.30 4.26 -16.34
CA GLU A 66 8.82 4.06 -17.69
C GLU A 66 9.61 2.73 -17.78
N PRO A 67 9.80 2.17 -18.99
CA PRO A 67 10.74 1.08 -19.19
C PRO A 67 12.12 1.44 -18.65
N ALA A 68 12.79 0.49 -18.01
CA ALA A 68 14.18 0.68 -17.62
C ALA A 68 15.07 0.81 -18.88
N LYS A 69 16.20 1.52 -18.76
CA LYS A 69 17.16 1.67 -19.85
C LYS A 69 18.42 0.85 -19.57
N ASP A 70 19.01 0.28 -20.63
CA ASP A 70 20.31 -0.39 -20.57
C ASP A 70 21.47 0.63 -20.48
N GLU A 71 22.72 0.13 -20.43
CA GLU A 71 23.92 0.98 -20.37
C GLU A 71 24.10 1.87 -21.60
N ALA A 72 23.49 1.51 -22.74
CA ALA A 72 23.50 2.27 -23.98
C ALA A 72 22.32 3.26 -24.09
N GLY A 73 21.41 3.28 -23.10
CA GLY A 73 20.25 4.17 -23.07
C GLY A 73 19.02 3.66 -23.82
N ASN A 74 19.02 2.42 -24.31
CA ASN A 74 17.86 1.81 -24.97
C ASN A 74 16.88 1.24 -23.94
N GLU A 75 15.59 1.28 -24.27
CA GLU A 75 14.56 0.67 -23.42
C GLU A 75 14.72 -0.85 -23.37
N ILE A 76 14.69 -1.40 -22.16
CA ILE A 76 14.66 -2.83 -21.92
C ILE A 76 13.24 -3.32 -22.20
N PRO A 77 13.04 -4.23 -23.18
CA PRO A 77 11.72 -4.77 -23.47
C PRO A 77 11.11 -5.45 -22.24
N ILE A 78 9.83 -5.19 -22.00
CA ILE A 78 9.07 -5.82 -20.92
C ILE A 78 8.34 -7.03 -21.49
N HIS A 79 8.60 -8.20 -20.93
CA HIS A 79 7.86 -9.42 -21.25
C HIS A 79 6.68 -9.57 -20.29
N TYR A 80 5.49 -9.78 -20.82
CA TYR A 80 4.24 -9.89 -20.06
C TYR A 80 3.95 -11.33 -19.62
N ASP A 81 4.98 -12.01 -19.14
CA ASP A 81 4.87 -13.39 -18.69
C ASP A 81 4.45 -13.43 -17.22
N TYR A 82 3.70 -14.47 -16.85
CA TYR A 82 3.18 -14.65 -15.51
C TYR A 82 3.56 -16.03 -14.96
N THR A 83 3.58 -16.13 -13.64
CA THR A 83 3.69 -17.40 -12.94
C THR A 83 2.43 -18.23 -13.12
N ASP A 84 2.64 -19.54 -13.28
CA ASP A 84 1.58 -20.54 -13.22
C ASP A 84 1.25 -20.87 -11.76
N GLY A 85 -0.03 -20.90 -11.41
CA GLY A 85 -0.46 -21.25 -10.06
C GLY A 85 -1.85 -20.77 -9.71
N LEU A 86 -2.24 -21.01 -8.44
CA LEU A 86 -3.53 -20.54 -7.91
C LEU A 86 -3.63 -19.00 -7.90
N VAL A 87 -2.49 -18.32 -7.69
CA VAL A 87 -2.35 -16.86 -7.79
C VAL A 87 -1.29 -16.57 -8.83
N SER A 88 -1.67 -15.81 -9.85
CA SER A 88 -0.78 -15.45 -10.96
C SER A 88 -0.11 -14.10 -10.67
N HIS A 89 1.22 -14.13 -10.60
CA HIS A 89 2.08 -12.95 -10.45
C HIS A 89 2.88 -12.70 -11.73
N PRO A 90 3.09 -11.44 -12.13
CA PRO A 90 4.00 -11.14 -13.23
C PRO A 90 5.42 -11.64 -12.90
N LEU A 91 6.14 -12.12 -13.92
CA LEU A 91 7.56 -12.42 -13.76
C LEU A 91 8.36 -11.14 -13.46
N PRO A 92 9.52 -11.23 -12.79
CA PRO A 92 10.34 -10.06 -12.49
C PRO A 92 10.72 -9.28 -13.77
N PHE A 93 10.41 -7.99 -13.79
CA PHE A 93 10.81 -7.06 -14.85
C PHE A 93 11.46 -5.80 -14.26
N LYS A 94 12.25 -5.10 -15.07
CA LYS A 94 12.89 -3.84 -14.68
C LYS A 94 12.06 -2.65 -15.17
N CYS A 95 11.85 -1.66 -14.30
CA CYS A 95 11.24 -0.38 -14.65
C CYS A 95 11.99 0.78 -13.98
N SER A 96 11.79 1.97 -14.52
CA SER A 96 12.25 3.23 -13.95
C SER A 96 11.04 3.95 -13.35
N ILE A 97 11.06 4.17 -12.04
CA ILE A 97 10.03 4.94 -11.33
C ILE A 97 10.68 6.24 -10.85
N ARG A 98 10.19 7.37 -11.37
CA ARG A 98 10.75 8.70 -11.08
C ARG A 98 9.66 9.62 -10.54
N PRO A 99 9.92 10.42 -9.48
CA PRO A 99 8.95 11.42 -9.05
C PRO A 99 8.64 12.40 -10.17
N ARG A 100 7.35 12.73 -10.37
CA ARG A 100 6.93 13.78 -11.30
C ARG A 100 7.47 15.13 -10.84
N ASP A 101 8.08 15.89 -11.75
CA ASP A 101 8.75 17.17 -11.44
C ASP A 101 7.80 18.28 -10.97
N LYS A 102 6.49 18.16 -11.22
CA LYS A 102 5.50 19.20 -10.90
C LYS A 102 4.82 18.94 -9.57
N ARG A 103 5.35 19.54 -8.49
CA ARG A 103 4.75 19.72 -7.14
C ARG A 103 4.93 18.63 -6.05
N PRO A 104 5.10 17.30 -6.29
CA PRO A 104 5.23 16.34 -5.19
C PRO A 104 6.62 16.34 -4.54
N ARG A 105 7.63 16.96 -5.16
CA ARG A 105 8.97 17.07 -4.53
C ARG A 105 8.96 17.91 -3.25
N ASN A 106 8.06 18.90 -3.20
CA ASN A 106 7.78 19.60 -1.95
C ASN A 106 6.91 18.74 -1.06
N LEU A 107 5.84 18.09 -1.54
CA LEU A 107 5.01 17.22 -0.69
C LEU A 107 5.83 16.17 0.07
N PHE A 108 6.79 15.48 -0.55
CA PHE A 108 7.64 14.50 0.17
C PHE A 108 8.64 15.15 1.14
N ARG A 109 9.14 16.36 0.84
CA ARG A 109 10.06 17.11 1.73
C ARG A 109 9.35 17.94 2.79
N SER A 110 8.10 18.30 2.54
CA SER A 110 7.21 19.14 3.35
C SER A 110 6.07 18.34 3.96
N SER A 111 6.06 17.01 3.75
CA SER A 111 5.29 16.07 4.56
C SER A 111 5.76 16.33 5.97
N LYS A 112 5.03 17.15 6.71
CA LYS A 112 5.22 17.30 8.14
C LYS A 112 5.06 15.89 8.68
N GLN A 113 6.18 15.24 9.02
CA GLN A 113 6.14 13.98 9.73
C GLN A 113 5.22 14.21 10.92
N TYR A 114 4.19 13.39 11.05
CA TYR A 114 3.30 13.49 12.20
C TYR A 114 4.13 13.20 13.44
N ASN A 115 4.51 14.27 14.13
CA ASN A 115 5.44 14.25 15.24
C ASN A 115 4.65 14.30 16.55
N PHE A 116 3.56 13.53 16.66
CA PHE A 116 2.77 13.30 17.88
C PHE A 116 2.71 14.54 18.80
N PRO A 117 2.03 15.62 18.36
CA PRO A 117 2.00 16.88 19.10
C PRO A 117 1.22 16.74 20.40
N TYR A 118 1.68 17.45 21.43
CA TYR A 118 0.99 17.62 22.71
C TYR A 118 1.32 19.00 23.27
N ASP A 119 0.42 19.54 24.09
CA ASP A 119 0.57 20.77 24.86
C ASP A 119 0.72 20.43 26.35
N VAL A 120 1.80 20.90 26.97
CA VAL A 120 2.13 20.60 28.37
C VAL A 120 1.16 21.28 29.36
N GLU A 121 0.50 22.36 28.93
CA GLU A 121 -0.41 23.15 29.76
C GLU A 121 -1.88 22.76 29.53
N GLU A 122 -2.23 22.27 28.34
CA GLU A 122 -3.62 21.94 27.98
C GLU A 122 -3.95 20.44 28.04
N ASP A 123 -2.99 19.57 27.72
CA ASP A 123 -3.24 18.13 27.68
C ASP A 123 -3.06 17.47 29.05
N ASP A 124 -3.77 16.36 29.26
CA ASP A 124 -3.62 15.55 30.47
C ASP A 124 -2.30 14.75 30.48
N GLU A 125 -1.87 14.32 31.67
CA GLU A 125 -0.60 13.61 31.85
C GLU A 125 -0.49 12.31 31.02
N GLU A 126 -1.60 11.60 30.79
CA GLU A 126 -1.62 10.37 30.00
C GLU A 126 -1.35 10.70 28.52
N THR A 127 -2.05 11.70 27.97
CA THR A 127 -1.85 12.19 26.60
C THR A 127 -0.42 12.69 26.37
N ILE A 128 0.14 13.46 27.31
CA ILE A 128 1.52 13.97 27.23
C ILE A 128 2.52 12.81 27.22
N GLN A 129 2.36 11.85 28.14
CA GLN A 129 3.24 10.71 28.26
C GLN A 129 3.21 9.85 26.99
N ASP A 130 2.02 9.49 26.51
CA ASP A 130 1.83 8.64 25.33
C ASP A 130 2.44 9.28 24.07
N ASN A 131 2.20 10.56 23.83
CA ASN A 131 2.77 11.25 22.67
C ASN A 131 4.29 11.42 22.80
N SER A 132 4.82 11.65 24.01
CA SER A 132 6.26 11.74 24.24
C SER A 132 6.98 10.41 23.96
N GLU A 133 6.38 9.28 24.34
CA GLU A 133 6.89 7.94 24.05
C GLU A 133 6.90 7.69 22.53
N LEU A 134 5.81 8.01 21.84
CA LEU A 134 5.71 7.84 20.38
C LEU A 134 6.71 8.73 19.63
N ARG A 135 6.98 9.94 20.11
CA ARG A 135 8.05 10.80 19.57
C ARG A 135 9.44 10.17 19.72
N ALA A 136 9.73 9.57 20.87
CA ALA A 136 11.03 8.96 21.13
C ALA A 136 11.31 7.75 20.23
N LEU A 137 10.26 7.13 19.67
CA LEU A 137 10.35 6.02 18.72
C LEU A 137 10.54 6.47 17.27
N LEU A 138 10.57 7.77 16.97
CA LEU A 138 10.77 8.24 15.59
C LEU A 138 12.25 8.25 15.19
N PRO A 139 12.60 7.74 13.99
CA PRO A 139 11.75 7.00 13.06
C PRO A 139 11.47 5.57 13.53
N PHE A 140 10.23 5.09 13.38
CA PHE A 140 9.84 3.75 13.81
C PHE A 140 10.64 2.65 13.08
N ALA A 141 11.17 1.70 13.83
CA ALA A 141 11.79 0.48 13.33
C ALA A 141 10.73 -0.65 13.27
N ILE A 142 10.24 -0.96 12.07
CA ILE A 142 9.16 -1.94 11.88
C ILE A 142 9.69 -3.20 11.20
N ILE A 143 9.40 -4.35 11.81
CA ILE A 143 9.64 -5.66 11.22
C ILE A 143 8.28 -6.28 10.87
N GLY A 144 8.12 -6.74 9.63
CA GLY A 144 6.92 -7.45 9.18
C GLY A 144 7.26 -8.88 8.77
N SER A 145 6.40 -9.83 9.13
CA SER A 145 6.48 -11.22 8.69
C SER A 145 5.08 -11.81 8.52
N GLU A 146 4.93 -12.69 7.52
CA GLU A 146 3.75 -13.55 7.34
C GLU A 146 3.98 -14.95 7.95
N GLU A 147 5.23 -15.26 8.34
CA GLU A 147 5.61 -16.55 8.90
C GLU A 147 5.48 -16.54 10.43
N GLU A 148 4.90 -17.61 10.97
CA GLU A 148 4.85 -17.91 12.41
C GLU A 148 5.82 -19.03 12.74
N ILE A 149 6.57 -18.84 13.82
CA ILE A 149 7.49 -19.83 14.38
C ILE A 149 7.16 -20.09 15.83
N GLU A 150 7.51 -21.27 16.33
CA GLU A 150 7.28 -21.62 17.73
C GLU A 150 8.48 -21.17 18.58
N ILE A 151 8.24 -20.25 19.51
CA ILE A 151 9.21 -19.80 20.52
C ILE A 151 8.58 -20.02 21.89
N ASP A 152 9.26 -20.75 22.78
CA ASP A 152 8.77 -21.08 24.13
C ASP A 152 7.35 -21.70 24.15
N GLY A 153 7.01 -22.47 23.12
CA GLY A 153 5.71 -23.13 22.97
C GLY A 153 4.57 -22.19 22.56
N GLN A 154 4.88 -20.97 22.13
CA GLN A 154 3.91 -20.00 21.61
C GLN A 154 4.19 -19.72 20.12
N PRO A 155 3.15 -19.62 19.28
CA PRO A 155 3.31 -19.15 17.91
C PRO A 155 3.61 -17.65 17.92
N VAL A 156 4.75 -17.28 17.34
CA VAL A 156 5.22 -15.90 17.24
C VAL A 156 5.51 -15.57 15.78
N ARG A 157 4.98 -14.44 15.31
CA ARG A 157 5.33 -13.90 13.97
C ARG A 157 6.74 -13.37 13.99
N ALA A 158 7.63 -13.89 13.16
CA ALA A 158 9.03 -13.51 13.17
C ALA A 158 9.71 -13.65 11.82
N ARG A 159 10.84 -12.98 11.63
CA ARG A 159 11.78 -13.22 10.55
C ARG A 159 13.02 -13.93 11.06
N ILE A 160 13.45 -14.96 10.34
CA ILE A 160 14.69 -15.69 10.64
C ILE A 160 15.83 -15.12 9.79
N TYR A 161 16.91 -14.75 10.45
CA TYR A 161 18.17 -14.35 9.84
C TYR A 161 19.28 -15.35 10.22
N PRO A 162 20.39 -15.42 9.46
CA PRO A 162 21.52 -16.29 9.81
C PRO A 162 22.12 -16.02 11.20
N TRP A 163 21.93 -14.81 11.73
CA TRP A 163 22.47 -14.35 13.02
C TRP A 163 21.43 -14.26 14.14
N GLY A 164 20.17 -14.65 13.90
CA GLY A 164 19.14 -14.63 14.93
C GLY A 164 17.73 -14.46 14.40
N ILE A 165 16.79 -14.34 15.31
CA ILE A 165 15.37 -14.23 15.03
C ILE A 165 14.91 -12.84 15.44
N ALA A 166 14.15 -12.17 14.58
CA ALA A 166 13.52 -10.90 14.90
C ALA A 166 12.00 -11.06 14.93
N GLU A 167 11.43 -10.97 16.12
CA GLU A 167 10.00 -11.08 16.38
C GLU A 167 9.25 -9.78 16.04
N VAL A 168 8.09 -9.90 15.42
CA VAL A 168 7.29 -8.76 14.92
C VAL A 168 6.65 -7.97 16.06
N ASP A 169 6.10 -8.66 17.06
CA ASP A 169 5.33 -8.05 18.15
C ASP A 169 6.19 -7.73 19.40
N ASN A 170 7.49 -8.09 19.38
CA ASN A 170 8.43 -7.83 20.47
C ASN A 170 8.97 -6.38 20.41
N PRO A 171 8.70 -5.52 21.41
CA PRO A 171 9.13 -4.12 21.41
C PRO A 171 10.66 -3.91 21.39
N LYS A 172 11.46 -4.94 21.70
CA LYS A 172 12.92 -4.86 21.58
C LYS A 172 13.41 -5.03 20.15
N HIS A 173 12.59 -5.58 19.27
CA HIS A 173 12.92 -5.86 17.87
C HIS A 173 12.16 -4.95 16.90
N SER A 174 10.94 -4.55 17.25
CA SER A 174 10.01 -3.89 16.35
C SER A 174 9.05 -2.97 17.10
N ASP A 175 8.87 -1.75 16.60
CA ASP A 175 7.93 -0.77 17.12
C ASP A 175 6.48 -1.04 16.67
N PHE A 176 6.24 -2.15 15.96
CA PHE A 176 4.97 -2.47 15.32
C PHE A 176 3.77 -2.39 16.27
N SER A 177 3.90 -2.93 17.48
CA SER A 177 2.81 -2.93 18.47
C SER A 177 2.40 -1.51 18.89
N ARG A 178 3.39 -0.63 19.09
CA ARG A 178 3.18 0.78 19.47
C ARG A 178 2.65 1.59 18.30
N LEU A 179 3.24 1.43 17.11
CA LEU A 179 2.76 2.08 15.88
C LEU A 179 1.33 1.66 15.55
N ARG A 180 1.00 0.36 15.65
CA ARG A 180 -0.36 -0.14 15.41
C ARG A 180 -1.37 0.50 16.35
N SER A 181 -1.05 0.59 17.64
CA SER A 181 -1.94 1.23 18.61
C SER A 181 -2.13 2.72 18.28
N ALA A 182 -1.04 3.42 17.97
CA ALA A 182 -1.10 4.83 17.58
C ALA A 182 -1.97 5.04 16.33
N LEU A 183 -1.78 4.22 15.29
CA LEU A 183 -2.50 4.36 14.01
C LEU A 183 -3.98 3.97 14.09
N LEU A 184 -4.35 2.96 14.90
CA LEU A 184 -5.69 2.39 14.88
C LEU A 184 -6.56 2.83 16.05
N ASN A 185 -5.96 3.15 17.20
CA ASN A 185 -6.71 3.41 18.42
C ASN A 185 -6.70 4.90 18.79
N SER A 186 -5.53 5.52 18.90
CA SER A 186 -5.43 6.89 19.45
C SER A 186 -5.41 8.00 18.40
N HIS A 187 -4.61 7.88 17.33
CA HIS A 187 -4.32 9.01 16.43
C HIS A 187 -5.03 8.93 15.07
N LEU A 188 -5.88 7.93 14.85
CA LEU A 188 -6.54 7.72 13.55
C LEU A 188 -7.34 8.95 13.09
N ALA A 189 -8.04 9.61 14.01
CA ALA A 189 -8.86 10.79 13.71
C ALA A 189 -7.99 11.98 13.29
N ASP A 190 -6.91 12.23 14.02
CA ASP A 190 -5.98 13.32 13.73
C ASP A 190 -5.23 13.10 12.43
N LEU A 191 -4.78 11.86 12.17
CA LEU A 191 -4.14 11.49 10.92
C LEU A 191 -5.08 11.68 9.72
N LYS A 192 -6.38 11.35 9.88
CA LYS A 192 -7.40 11.63 8.86
C LYS A 192 -7.57 13.14 8.65
N SER A 193 -7.67 13.90 9.73
CA SER A 193 -7.81 15.37 9.70
C SER A 193 -6.62 16.02 8.98
N LEU A 194 -5.39 15.68 9.40
CA LEU A 194 -4.16 16.16 8.76
C LEU A 194 -4.10 15.81 7.28
N THR A 195 -4.49 14.59 6.92
CA THR A 195 -4.49 14.15 5.52
C THR A 195 -5.46 15.00 4.69
N ARG A 196 -6.65 15.27 5.20
CA ARG A 196 -7.66 16.08 4.52
C ARG A 196 -7.30 17.56 4.47
N ASP A 197 -6.90 18.13 5.59
CA ASP A 197 -6.85 19.59 5.76
C ASP A 197 -5.46 20.15 5.40
N VAL A 198 -4.41 19.31 5.43
CA VAL A 198 -3.05 19.73 5.08
C VAL A 198 -2.57 19.03 3.82
N LEU A 199 -2.54 17.68 3.79
CA LEU A 199 -1.91 16.99 2.67
C LEU A 199 -2.70 17.14 1.36
N TYR A 200 -4.02 17.01 1.43
CA TYR A 200 -4.89 17.18 0.25
C TYR A 200 -4.93 18.63 -0.24
N GLU A 201 -5.07 19.60 0.67
CA GLU A 201 -5.04 21.03 0.32
C GLU A 201 -3.67 21.48 -0.22
N THR A 202 -2.56 20.94 0.30
CA THR A 202 -1.21 21.23 -0.23
C THR A 202 -0.98 20.60 -1.61
N TYR A 203 -1.69 19.52 -1.92
CA TYR A 203 -1.59 18.84 -3.21
C TYR A 203 -2.41 19.51 -4.33
N ARG A 204 -3.55 20.14 -3.98
CA ARG A 204 -4.43 20.87 -4.91
C ARG A 204 -3.75 22.12 -5.50
#